data_AF-A0A1L6QYR5-F1
#
_entry.id   AF-A0A1L6QYR5-F1
#
_cell.length_a   1.000
_cell.length_b   1.000
_cell.length_c   1.000
_cell.angle_alpha   90.00
_cell.angle_beta   90.00
_cell.angle_gamma   90.00
#
_symmetry.space_group_name_H-M   'P 1'
#
loop_
_entity.id
_entity.type
_entity.pdbx_description
1 polymer ?
#
loop_
_entity_poly.entity_id
_entity_poly.type
_entity_poly.pdbx_seq_one_letter_code
_entity_poly.pdbx_strand_id
1 'polypeptide(L)'
;MRIQLNFKCINADYSQEFANQFHLGKESENNRKYHWEHSFEVPDVIEVSKPEEPFKLRAELEDGTQLQKEIDDVYIVRLKFKDGQSKDCAVSKTILKKTHEVSLEIDGIKRFYFNLNEEPKALEVLDGVYLTEEDAYGEDFVVV
;
A
#
# COMPACT_ATOMS: atom_id res chain seq x y z
N MET A 1 -3.64 16.51 11.87
CA MET A 1 -2.93 15.33 12.43
C MET A 1 -1.94 14.84 11.38
N ARG A 2 -0.89 14.14 11.81
CA ARG A 2 0.06 13.52 10.87
C ARG A 2 -0.34 12.07 10.62
N ILE A 3 -0.34 11.65 9.37
CA ILE A 3 -0.59 10.27 8.98
C ILE A 3 0.69 9.65 8.44
N GLN A 4 1.01 8.44 8.86
CA GLN A 4 2.09 7.65 8.26
C GLN A 4 1.51 6.41 7.59
N LEU A 5 1.72 6.26 6.29
CA LEU A 5 1.35 5.07 5.53
C LEU A 5 2.60 4.21 5.37
N ASN A 6 2.54 2.93 5.74
CA ASN A 6 3.67 2.01 5.66
C ASN A 6 3.26 0.77 4.87
N PHE A 7 4.00 0.45 3.82
CA PHE A 7 3.77 -0.68 2.92
C PHE A 7 4.94 -1.63 3.02
N LYS A 8 4.65 -2.93 3.11
CA LYS A 8 5.67 -3.98 3.22
C LYS A 8 5.27 -5.17 2.39
N CYS A 9 6.12 -5.61 1.46
CA CYS A 9 5.92 -6.88 0.77
C CYS A 9 6.54 -8.01 1.59
N ILE A 10 5.71 -8.94 2.05
CA ILE A 10 6.12 -10.08 2.86
C ILE A 10 6.94 -11.04 1.99
N ASN A 11 8.07 -11.50 2.51
CA ASN A 11 8.80 -12.62 1.95
C ASN A 11 8.19 -13.93 2.47
N ALA A 12 7.52 -14.71 1.60
CA ALA A 12 6.89 -15.96 2.03
C ALA A 12 7.92 -17.04 2.43
N ASP A 13 9.16 -16.93 1.92
CA ASP A 13 10.25 -17.84 2.25
C ASP A 13 10.92 -17.55 3.61
N TYR A 14 10.49 -16.51 4.31
CA TYR A 14 11.03 -16.19 5.64
C TYR A 14 10.84 -17.35 6.63
N SER A 15 11.94 -17.80 7.23
CA SER A 15 11.94 -18.84 8.25
C SER A 15 12.39 -18.28 9.61
N GLN A 16 11.45 -18.16 10.55
CA GLN A 16 11.77 -17.80 11.93
C GLN A 16 12.66 -18.86 12.60
N GLU A 17 12.51 -20.14 12.22
CA GLU A 17 13.36 -21.21 12.72
C GLU A 17 14.82 -21.03 12.29
N PHE A 18 15.05 -20.75 11.01
CA PHE A 18 16.39 -20.46 10.49
C PHE A 18 17.00 -19.23 11.18
N ALA A 19 16.20 -18.18 11.38
CA ALA A 19 16.62 -16.99 12.13
C ALA A 19 17.05 -17.34 13.56
N ASN A 20 16.27 -18.17 14.27
CA ASN A 20 16.56 -18.58 15.64
C ASN A 20 17.86 -19.40 15.73
N GLN A 21 18.05 -20.35 14.80
CA GLN A 21 19.19 -21.26 14.82
C GLN A 21 20.51 -20.58 14.45
N PHE A 22 20.51 -19.69 13.44
CA PHE A 22 21.74 -19.18 12.85
C PHE A 22 21.98 -17.68 13.08
N HIS A 23 20.94 -16.93 13.47
CA HIS A 23 21.00 -15.47 13.54
C HIS A 23 20.38 -14.89 14.82
N LEU A 24 20.32 -15.68 15.90
CA LEU A 24 19.79 -15.26 17.22
C LEU A 24 18.35 -14.69 17.14
N GLY A 25 17.53 -15.27 16.25
CA GLY A 25 16.16 -14.86 15.99
C GLY A 25 16.02 -13.61 15.12
N LYS A 26 17.12 -13.05 14.62
CA LYS A 26 17.14 -11.88 13.75
C LYS A 26 17.16 -12.28 12.27
N GLU A 27 16.75 -11.34 11.44
CA GLU A 27 16.83 -11.45 9.99
C GLU A 27 18.29 -11.46 9.53
N SER A 28 18.51 -12.07 8.36
CA SER A 28 19.80 -12.06 7.68
C SER A 28 19.61 -11.81 6.20
N GLU A 29 20.71 -11.64 5.45
CA GLU A 29 20.64 -11.36 4.03
C GLU A 29 19.84 -12.44 3.25
N ASN A 30 20.01 -13.71 3.62
CA ASN A 30 19.32 -14.85 3.00
C ASN A 30 18.00 -15.22 3.71
N ASN A 31 17.56 -14.44 4.70
CA ASN A 31 16.34 -14.69 5.48
C ASN A 31 15.71 -13.39 5.98
N ARG A 32 15.36 -12.51 5.04
CA ARG A 32 14.66 -11.24 5.31
C ARG A 32 13.16 -11.48 5.42
N LYS A 33 12.47 -10.75 6.30
CA LYS A 33 11.00 -10.85 6.46
C LYS A 33 10.23 -10.16 5.34
N TYR A 34 10.82 -9.14 4.73
CA TYR A 34 10.18 -8.35 3.69
C TYR A 34 11.12 -8.21 2.49
N HIS A 35 10.56 -8.28 1.29
CA HIS A 35 11.29 -8.00 0.05
C HIS A 35 11.60 -6.50 -0.09
N TRP A 36 10.65 -5.66 0.30
CA TRP A 36 10.78 -4.20 0.29
C TRP A 36 9.83 -3.57 1.32
N GLU A 37 10.15 -2.33 1.71
CA GLU A 37 9.36 -1.51 2.63
C GLU A 37 9.33 -0.06 2.12
N HIS A 38 8.14 0.52 1.99
CA HIS A 38 7.94 1.93 1.62
C HIS A 38 7.12 2.66 2.69
N SER A 39 7.47 3.91 2.97
CA SER A 39 6.78 4.73 3.96
C SER A 39 6.53 6.14 3.46
N PHE A 40 5.32 6.63 3.66
CA PHE A 40 4.89 7.98 3.29
C PHE A 40 4.39 8.71 4.53
N GLU A 41 4.85 9.95 4.72
CA GLU A 41 4.26 10.85 5.71
C GLU A 41 3.33 11.83 5.00
N VAL A 42 2.12 11.98 5.54
CA VAL A 42 1.11 12.92 5.05
C VAL A 42 0.77 13.89 6.19
N PRO A 43 1.22 15.15 6.13
CA PRO A 43 0.93 16.14 7.15
C PRO A 43 -0.49 16.72 7.00
N ASP A 44 -0.92 17.49 8.00
CA ASP A 44 -2.11 18.37 7.94
C ASP A 44 -3.46 17.71 7.59
N VAL A 45 -3.59 16.41 7.81
CA VAL A 45 -4.85 15.68 7.66
C VAL A 45 -5.83 16.09 8.75
N ILE A 46 -7.09 16.37 8.39
CA ILE A 46 -8.14 16.70 9.36
C ILE A 46 -9.11 15.55 9.61
N GLU A 47 -9.27 14.66 8.63
CA GLU A 47 -10.18 13.53 8.71
C GLU A 47 -9.59 12.34 7.95
N VAL A 48 -9.80 11.15 8.51
CA VAL A 48 -9.48 9.88 7.84
C VAL A 48 -10.74 9.04 7.77
N SER A 49 -11.05 8.53 6.59
CA SER A 49 -12.18 7.64 6.34
C SER A 49 -11.73 6.40 5.56
N LYS A 50 -12.53 5.33 5.63
CA LYS A 50 -12.29 4.06 4.93
C LYS A 50 -13.55 3.72 4.14
N PRO A 51 -13.78 4.38 3.00
CA PRO A 51 -14.99 4.15 2.22
C PRO A 51 -14.96 2.73 1.62
N GLU A 52 -16.14 2.11 1.54
CA GLU A 52 -16.37 0.84 0.84
C GLU A 52 -16.96 1.15 -0.55
N GLU A 53 -16.17 1.84 -1.37
CA GLU A 53 -16.55 2.22 -2.74
C GLU A 53 -15.42 1.88 -3.72
N PRO A 54 -15.70 1.80 -5.03
CA PRO A 54 -14.67 1.56 -6.03
C PRO A 54 -13.62 2.68 -6.04
N PHE A 55 -12.34 2.32 -6.13
CA PHE A 55 -11.27 3.30 -6.30
C PHE A 55 -11.27 3.83 -7.73
N LYS A 56 -11.23 5.15 -7.88
CA LYS A 56 -11.23 5.83 -9.18
C LYS A 56 -9.82 6.20 -9.58
N LEU A 57 -9.18 5.34 -10.37
CA LEU A 57 -7.87 5.63 -10.94
C LEU A 57 -8.04 6.63 -12.09
N ARG A 58 -7.30 7.73 -12.01
CA ARG A 58 -7.17 8.73 -13.08
C ARG A 58 -5.69 9.00 -13.30
N ALA A 59 -5.20 8.68 -14.50
CA ALA A 59 -3.82 8.92 -14.88
C ALA A 59 -3.78 9.48 -16.31
N GLU A 60 -2.74 10.25 -16.61
CA GLU A 60 -2.41 10.69 -17.96
C GLU A 60 -1.15 9.94 -18.40
N LEU A 61 -1.24 9.22 -19.52
CA LEU A 61 -0.11 8.52 -20.13
C LEU A 61 0.78 9.51 -20.88
N GLU A 62 2.02 9.11 -21.20
CA GLU A 62 3.00 9.96 -21.88
C GLU A 62 2.55 10.46 -23.26
N ASP A 63 1.63 9.73 -23.92
CA ASP A 63 1.04 10.10 -25.20
C ASP A 63 -0.15 11.08 -25.07
N GLY A 64 -0.48 11.50 -23.84
CA GLY A 64 -1.61 12.38 -23.52
C GLY A 64 -2.95 11.64 -23.36
N THR A 65 -2.97 10.31 -23.46
CA THR A 65 -4.17 9.51 -23.23
C THR A 65 -4.54 9.54 -21.75
N GLN A 66 -5.81 9.88 -21.46
CA GLN A 66 -6.34 9.81 -20.11
C GLN A 66 -6.88 8.41 -19.81
N LEU A 67 -6.27 7.73 -18.84
CA LEU A 67 -6.77 6.49 -18.27
C LEU A 67 -7.73 6.83 -17.13
N GLN A 68 -8.98 6.38 -17.25
CA GLN A 68 -9.97 6.45 -16.17
C GLN A 68 -10.56 5.05 -15.94
N LYS A 69 -10.34 4.50 -14.74
CA LYS A 69 -10.82 3.16 -14.35
C LYS A 69 -11.41 3.18 -12.95
N GLU A 70 -12.46 2.40 -12.75
CA GLU A 70 -13.00 2.11 -11.42
C GLU A 70 -12.56 0.70 -11.03
N ILE A 71 -12.04 0.53 -9.82
CA ILE A 71 -11.50 -0.72 -9.31
C ILE A 71 -12.28 -1.08 -8.05
N ASP A 72 -13.09 -2.12 -8.13
CA ASP A 72 -14.05 -2.46 -7.06
C ASP A 72 -13.37 -3.08 -5.83
N ASP A 73 -12.41 -3.98 -6.02
CA ASP A 73 -11.85 -4.77 -4.92
C ASP A 73 -10.58 -4.17 -4.31
N VAL A 74 -10.75 -3.00 -3.71
CA VAL A 74 -9.67 -2.22 -3.09
C VAL A 74 -9.98 -1.87 -1.63
N TYR A 75 -8.92 -1.74 -0.84
CA TYR A 75 -8.96 -1.15 0.49
C TYR A 75 -8.52 0.31 0.40
N ILE A 76 -9.42 1.24 0.75
CA ILE A 76 -9.16 2.67 0.66
C ILE A 76 -8.97 3.28 2.05
N VAL A 77 -7.92 4.09 2.18
CA VAL A 77 -7.77 5.07 3.26
C VAL A 77 -7.81 6.46 2.62
N ARG A 78 -8.92 7.17 2.85
CA ARG A 78 -9.14 8.52 2.34
C ARG A 78 -8.76 9.54 3.39
N LEU A 79 -7.83 10.41 3.04
CA LEU A 79 -7.32 11.51 3.86
C LEU A 79 -7.92 12.81 3.36
N LYS A 80 -8.60 13.56 4.22
CA LYS A 80 -9.09 14.92 3.89
C LYS A 80 -8.24 16.00 4.53
N PHE A 81 -8.06 17.09 3.81
CA PHE A 81 -7.27 18.26 4.20
C PHE A 81 -8.17 19.47 4.46
N LYS A 82 -7.61 20.51 5.08
CA LYS A 82 -8.35 21.74 5.47
C LYS A 82 -8.91 22.53 4.29
N ASP A 83 -8.26 22.45 3.14
CA ASP A 83 -8.66 23.12 1.90
C ASP A 83 -9.80 22.40 1.16
N GLY A 84 -10.29 21.28 1.71
CA GLY A 84 -11.33 20.46 1.10
C GLY A 84 -10.80 19.42 0.11
N GLN A 85 -9.49 19.40 -0.17
CA GLN A 85 -8.89 18.35 -0.98
C GLN A 85 -8.89 17.01 -0.23
N SER A 86 -8.79 15.94 -1.00
CA SER A 86 -8.61 14.58 -0.46
C SER A 86 -7.54 13.82 -1.23
N LYS A 87 -6.79 13.00 -0.50
CA LYS A 87 -5.87 12.01 -1.06
C LYS A 87 -6.34 10.62 -0.67
N ASP A 88 -6.45 9.75 -1.66
CA ASP A 88 -6.76 8.34 -1.44
C ASP A 88 -5.47 7.53 -1.47
N CYS A 89 -5.29 6.72 -0.44
CA CYS A 89 -4.38 5.59 -0.42
C CYS A 89 -5.21 4.35 -0.72
N ALA A 90 -4.90 3.61 -1.76
CA ALA A 90 -5.69 2.46 -2.19
C ALA A 90 -4.79 1.24 -2.40
N VAL A 91 -5.25 0.08 -1.92
CA VAL A 91 -4.53 -1.19 -2.09
C VAL A 91 -5.49 -2.25 -2.60
N SER A 92 -5.16 -2.91 -3.71
CA SER A 92 -5.94 -4.06 -4.19
C SER A 92 -6.06 -5.13 -3.10
N LYS A 93 -7.27 -5.60 -2.81
CA LYS A 93 -7.46 -6.61 -1.76
C LYS A 93 -6.80 -7.94 -2.11
N THR A 94 -6.64 -8.25 -3.39
CA THR A 94 -5.92 -9.42 -3.90
C THR A 94 -4.48 -9.50 -3.38
N ILE A 95 -3.77 -8.36 -3.32
CA ILE A 95 -2.40 -8.31 -2.80
C ILE A 95 -2.35 -8.03 -1.30
N LEU A 96 -3.43 -7.55 -0.70
CA LEU A 96 -3.46 -7.13 0.69
C LEU A 96 -3.56 -8.33 1.63
N LYS A 97 -2.47 -8.66 2.32
CA LYS A 97 -2.45 -9.73 3.32
C LYS A 97 -3.08 -9.30 4.64
N LYS A 98 -2.68 -8.13 5.13
CA LYS A 98 -3.13 -7.62 6.43
C LYS A 98 -2.91 -6.12 6.56
N THR A 99 -3.90 -5.44 7.11
CA THR A 99 -3.75 -4.06 7.59
C THR A 99 -3.68 -3.99 9.11
N HIS A 100 -2.97 -2.98 9.62
CA HIS A 100 -3.11 -2.58 11.02
C HIS A 100 -3.00 -1.07 11.16
N GLU A 101 -3.70 -0.55 12.16
CA GLU A 101 -3.74 0.87 12.49
C GLU A 101 -3.20 1.05 13.91
N VAL A 102 -2.30 2.02 14.08
CA VAL A 102 -1.73 2.38 15.37
C VAL A 102 -1.85 3.89 15.54
N SER A 103 -2.58 4.31 16.56
CA SER A 103 -2.65 5.72 16.96
C SER A 103 -1.95 5.85 18.31
N LEU A 104 -0.84 6.58 18.36
CA LEU A 104 -0.16 6.88 19.61
C LEU A 104 -0.46 8.35 19.97
N GLU A 105 -1.08 8.57 21.13
CA GLU A 105 -1.41 9.92 21.60
C GLU A 105 -0.14 10.77 21.81
N ILE A 106 1.00 10.13 22.09
CA ILE A 106 2.27 10.78 22.48
C ILE A 106 2.92 11.56 21.34
N ASP A 107 2.82 11.11 20.09
CA ASP A 107 3.45 11.76 18.94
C ASP A 107 2.46 12.44 17.98
N GLY A 108 1.16 12.27 18.22
CA GLY A 108 0.10 12.81 17.36
C GLY A 108 0.13 12.25 15.93
N ILE A 109 0.76 11.08 15.73
CA ILE A 109 0.88 10.39 14.46
C ILE A 109 -0.04 9.17 14.46
N LYS A 110 -0.91 9.12 13.46
CA LYS A 110 -1.72 7.94 13.17
C LYS A 110 -1.05 7.14 12.05
N ARG A 111 -0.73 5.88 12.32
CA ARG A 111 0.01 5.00 11.42
C ARG A 111 -0.91 3.95 10.84
N PHE A 112 -0.86 3.79 9.53
CA PHE A 112 -1.45 2.69 8.80
C PHE A 112 -0.33 1.83 8.24
N TYR A 113 -0.52 0.53 8.35
CA TYR A 113 0.43 -0.45 7.84
C TYR A 113 -0.30 -1.43 6.96
N PHE A 114 0.24 -1.67 5.78
CA PHE A 114 -0.25 -2.55 4.75
C PHE A 114 0.82 -3.60 4.49
N ASN A 115 0.53 -4.85 4.88
CA ASN A 115 1.38 -5.97 4.53
C ASN A 115 0.81 -6.62 3.28
N LEU A 116 1.63 -6.72 2.25
CA LEU A 116 1.27 -7.20 0.93
C LEU A 116 1.85 -8.60 0.73
N ASN A 117 1.14 -9.44 -0.03
CA ASN A 117 1.66 -10.71 -0.52
C ASN A 117 2.76 -10.45 -1.58
N GLU A 118 3.65 -11.42 -1.75
CA GLU A 118 4.65 -11.42 -2.83
C GLU A 118 4.02 -11.62 -4.21
N GLU A 119 2.97 -12.46 -4.28
CA GLU A 119 2.24 -12.82 -5.49
C GLU A 119 0.72 -12.73 -5.24
N PRO A 120 -0.05 -12.10 -6.14
CA PRO A 120 0.42 -11.38 -7.32
C PRO A 120 1.24 -10.13 -6.95
N LYS A 121 2.17 -9.75 -7.83
CA LYS A 121 3.07 -8.61 -7.57
C LYS A 121 2.30 -7.30 -7.40
N ALA A 122 2.69 -6.56 -6.37
CA ALA A 122 2.21 -5.20 -6.16
C ALA A 122 2.90 -4.24 -7.13
N LEU A 123 2.10 -3.50 -7.89
CA LEU A 123 2.50 -2.40 -8.75
C LEU A 123 2.16 -1.07 -8.06
N GLU A 124 3.16 -0.21 -7.86
CA GLU A 124 2.93 1.16 -7.42
C GLU A 124 2.50 2.01 -8.62
N VAL A 125 1.23 2.44 -8.63
CA VAL A 125 0.65 3.21 -9.75
C VAL A 125 0.68 4.71 -9.47
N LEU A 126 0.52 5.09 -8.20
CA LEU A 126 0.64 6.45 -7.68
C LEU A 126 1.19 6.36 -6.24
N ASP A 127 1.68 7.47 -5.69
CA ASP A 127 2.16 7.52 -4.30
C ASP A 127 1.11 7.03 -3.29
N GLY A 128 1.36 5.85 -2.71
CA GLY A 128 0.46 5.20 -1.76
C GLY A 128 -0.72 4.45 -2.40
N VAL A 129 -0.65 4.15 -3.69
CA VAL A 129 -1.62 3.33 -4.43
C VAL A 129 -0.90 2.11 -5.01
N TYR A 130 -1.21 0.94 -4.44
CA TYR A 130 -0.63 -0.35 -4.83
C TYR A 130 -1.73 -1.25 -5.40
N LEU A 131 -1.60 -1.64 -6.66
CA LEU A 131 -2.58 -2.44 -7.37
C LEU A 131 -1.91 -3.67 -7.99
N THR A 132 -2.70 -4.62 -8.49
CA THR A 132 -2.18 -5.61 -9.45
C THR A 132 -2.11 -4.99 -10.85
N GLU A 133 -1.34 -5.58 -11.76
CA GLU A 133 -1.36 -5.17 -13.18
C GLU A 133 -2.76 -5.33 -13.79
N GLU A 134 -3.47 -6.41 -13.44
CA GLU A 134 -4.86 -6.65 -13.87
C GLU A 134 -5.82 -5.55 -13.36
N ASP A 135 -5.69 -5.15 -12.10
CA ASP A 135 -6.50 -4.05 -11.54
C ASP A 135 -6.15 -2.71 -12.19
N ALA A 136 -4.86 -2.43 -12.42
CA ALA A 136 -4.42 -1.16 -13.00
C ALA A 136 -4.78 -1.03 -14.49
N TYR A 137 -4.54 -2.08 -15.28
CA TYR A 137 -4.57 -2.02 -16.74
C TYR A 137 -5.61 -2.96 -17.39
N GLY A 138 -6.00 -4.04 -16.71
CA GLY A 138 -6.93 -5.05 -17.24
C GLY A 138 -6.22 -6.24 -17.91
N GLU A 139 -6.98 -7.29 -18.24
CA GLU A 139 -6.45 -8.55 -18.80
C GLU A 139 -5.76 -8.41 -20.17
N ASP A 140 -6.03 -7.31 -20.91
CA ASP A 140 -5.53 -7.09 -22.27
C ASP A 140 -4.22 -6.28 -22.35
N PHE A 141 -3.65 -5.85 -21.23
CA PHE A 141 -2.38 -5.10 -21.21
C PHE A 141 -1.20 -6.03 -20.97
N VAL A 142 -0.56 -6.46 -22.07
CA VAL A 142 0.78 -7.06 -22.02
C VAL A 142 1.79 -5.92 -21.99
N VAL A 143 2.42 -5.68 -20.85
CA VAL A 143 3.62 -4.82 -20.79
C VAL A 143 4.74 -5.60 -21.48
N VAL A 144 5.16 -5.14 -22.66
CA VAL A 144 6.24 -5.74 -23.47
C VAL A 144 7.59 -5.28 -22.94
#